data_AF-A0A8J3ELT1-F1
#
_entry.id   AF-A0A8J3ELT1-F1
#
_cell.length_a   1.000
_cell.length_b   1.000
_cell.length_c   1.000
_cell.angle_alpha   90.00
_cell.angle_beta   90.00
_cell.angle_gamma   90.00
#
_symmetry.space_group_name_H-M   'P 1'
#
loop_
_entity.id
_entity.type
_entity.pdbx_description
1 polymer ?
#
loop_
_entity_poly.entity_id
_entity_poly.type
_entity_poly.pdbx_seq_one_letter_code
_entity_poly.pdbx_strand_id
1 'polypeptide(L)'
;MLSTMDQLFNLNILLLIPPVIVLVGSIMKKSPLIVLFISSLAAMILALCFQHVSLSNLFTATVEGFNVDILKETIPSLDPSIITDDVASLLNRGGLYSMYNSTAFIFYAFFFASALEVSGSLKAVLQHIIKYLRSTGSIVFATLVTGFATICCTSNALVTFFLIKDIYGDIYKAKGLHPVNLSRSMEDSVTITEVLMPWTVSGVFIATTLGVDNFTFLPWAIFNLGGFVFSALYAFLSPLTRGFGIRKLEKREGSNSTDPGQTPSV
;
A
#
# COMPACT_ATOMS: atom_id res chain seq x y z
N MET A 1 22.09 12.15 -25.54
CA MET A 1 20.92 11.92 -24.66
C MET A 1 19.71 12.71 -25.16
N LEU A 2 19.58 14.04 -24.94
CA LEU A 2 18.41 14.79 -25.47
C LEU A 2 18.33 14.78 -27.01
N SER A 3 19.44 15.11 -27.69
CA SER A 3 19.51 15.05 -29.16
C SER A 3 19.26 13.65 -29.73
N THR A 4 19.60 12.62 -28.96
CA THR A 4 19.33 11.22 -29.28
C THR A 4 17.82 10.93 -29.19
N MET A 5 17.14 11.45 -28.17
CA MET A 5 15.69 11.28 -27.99
C MET A 5 14.88 12.00 -29.06
N ASP A 6 15.32 13.21 -29.48
CA ASP A 6 14.68 13.97 -30.56
C ASP A 6 14.74 13.25 -31.92
N GLN A 7 15.75 12.38 -32.11
CA GLN A 7 15.89 11.56 -33.31
C GLN A 7 15.10 10.25 -33.24
N LEU A 8 14.85 9.73 -32.03
CA LEU A 8 14.17 8.46 -31.80
C LEU A 8 12.64 8.60 -31.67
N PHE A 9 12.16 9.75 -31.23
CA PHE A 9 10.74 10.00 -30.97
C PHE A 9 10.29 11.35 -31.49
N ASN A 10 9.06 11.41 -31.99
CA ASN A 10 8.41 12.68 -32.33
C ASN A 10 7.85 13.32 -31.05
N LEU A 11 8.64 14.18 -30.39
CA LEU A 11 8.22 14.82 -29.14
C LEU A 11 7.21 15.94 -29.40
N ASN A 12 5.97 15.74 -28.95
CA ASN A 12 4.89 16.72 -29.04
C ASN A 12 4.31 16.98 -27.64
N ILE A 13 3.83 18.21 -27.37
CA ILE A 13 3.16 18.55 -26.12
C ILE A 13 1.95 17.65 -25.82
N LEU A 14 1.31 17.08 -26.85
CA LEU A 14 0.22 16.12 -26.70
C LEU A 14 0.67 14.80 -26.04
N LEU A 15 1.95 14.44 -26.08
CA LEU A 15 2.47 13.25 -25.37
C LEU A 15 2.43 13.40 -23.84
N LEU A 16 2.15 14.59 -23.32
CA LEU A 16 1.89 14.82 -21.89
C LEU A 16 0.46 14.46 -21.47
N ILE A 17 -0.43 14.09 -22.39
CA ILE A 17 -1.81 13.72 -22.03
C ILE A 17 -1.86 12.57 -21.02
N PRO A 18 -1.14 11.44 -21.16
CA PRO A 18 -1.15 10.36 -20.18
C PRO A 18 -0.76 10.80 -18.75
N PRO A 19 0.40 11.46 -18.50
CA PRO A 19 0.72 11.92 -17.15
C PRO A 19 -0.27 12.98 -16.63
N VAL A 20 -0.83 13.83 -17.51
CA VAL A 20 -1.90 14.78 -17.12
C VAL A 20 -3.16 14.04 -16.66
N ILE A 21 -3.58 12.98 -17.35
CA ILE A 21 -4.71 12.14 -16.93
C ILE A 21 -4.45 11.55 -15.53
N VAL A 22 -3.23 11.07 -15.27
CA VAL A 22 -2.85 10.54 -13.95
C VAL A 22 -2.88 11.61 -12.88
N LEU A 23 -2.30 12.79 -13.14
CA LEU A 23 -2.25 13.90 -12.18
C LEU A 23 -3.65 14.42 -11.86
N VAL A 24 -4.47 14.68 -12.89
CA VAL A 24 -5.84 15.14 -12.73
C VAL A 24 -6.68 14.09 -12.00
N GLY A 25 -6.56 12.82 -12.40
CA GLY A 25 -7.25 11.70 -11.73
C GLY A 25 -6.89 11.57 -10.25
N SER A 26 -5.61 11.76 -9.91
CA SER A 26 -5.12 11.78 -8.53
C SER A 26 -5.68 12.95 -7.72
N ILE A 27 -5.67 14.17 -8.27
CA ILE A 27 -6.23 15.36 -7.62
C ILE A 27 -7.74 15.21 -7.41
N MET A 28 -8.43 14.61 -8.38
CA MET A 28 -9.87 14.33 -8.33
C MET A 28 -10.22 13.11 -7.46
N LYS A 29 -9.23 12.46 -6.82
CA LYS A 29 -9.41 11.27 -5.97
C LYS A 29 -10.16 10.13 -6.65
N LYS A 30 -9.94 9.95 -7.97
CA LYS A 30 -10.53 8.86 -8.74
C LYS A 30 -9.79 7.55 -8.46
N SER A 31 -10.45 6.42 -8.71
CA SER A 31 -9.84 5.09 -8.52
C SER A 31 -8.57 4.96 -9.36
N PRO A 32 -7.39 4.69 -8.75
CA PRO A 32 -6.12 4.58 -9.46
C PRO A 32 -6.16 3.57 -10.61
N LEU A 33 -6.87 2.45 -10.44
CA LEU A 33 -7.04 1.43 -11.47
C LEU A 33 -7.63 2.05 -12.75
N ILE A 34 -8.74 2.77 -12.62
CA ILE A 34 -9.44 3.37 -13.77
C ILE A 34 -8.57 4.43 -14.42
N VAL A 35 -7.92 5.27 -13.60
CA VAL A 35 -7.07 6.36 -14.09
C VAL A 35 -5.86 5.84 -14.86
N LEU A 36 -5.16 4.83 -14.33
CA LEU A 36 -4.01 4.21 -14.99
C LEU A 36 -4.42 3.50 -16.28
N PHE A 37 -5.57 2.82 -16.29
CA PHE A 37 -6.08 2.17 -17.49
C PHE A 37 -6.40 3.18 -18.61
N ILE A 38 -7.11 4.27 -18.29
CA ILE A 38 -7.43 5.33 -19.26
C ILE A 38 -6.15 6.02 -19.74
N SER A 39 -5.20 6.30 -18.84
CA SER A 39 -3.90 6.88 -19.20
C SER A 39 -3.12 5.97 -20.14
N SER A 40 -3.09 4.66 -19.88
CA SER A 40 -2.42 3.69 -20.75
C SER A 40 -3.08 3.62 -22.13
N LEU A 41 -4.42 3.60 -22.19
CA LEU A 41 -5.14 3.62 -23.45
C LEU A 41 -4.89 4.91 -24.25
N ALA A 42 -4.83 6.06 -23.58
CA ALA A 42 -4.45 7.32 -24.21
C ALA A 42 -3.02 7.28 -24.75
N ALA A 43 -2.07 6.71 -24.00
CA ALA A 43 -0.69 6.53 -24.45
C ALA A 43 -0.61 5.61 -25.70
N MET A 44 -1.40 4.54 -25.73
CA MET A 44 -1.53 3.65 -26.88
C MET A 44 -2.02 4.39 -28.13
N ILE A 45 -3.07 5.20 -27.99
CA ILE A 45 -3.62 5.99 -29.11
C ILE A 45 -2.56 6.99 -29.63
N LEU A 46 -1.85 7.67 -28.73
CA LEU A 46 -0.82 8.62 -29.11
C LEU A 46 0.39 7.95 -29.79
N ALA A 47 0.76 6.74 -29.37
CA ALA A 47 1.81 5.96 -30.02
C ALA A 47 1.44 5.62 -31.48
N LEU A 48 0.17 5.28 -31.75
CA LEU A 48 -0.31 5.03 -33.11
C LEU A 48 -0.34 6.32 -33.96
N CYS A 49 -0.82 7.43 -33.39
CA CYS A 49 -1.02 8.68 -34.13
C CYS A 49 0.28 9.46 -34.37
N PHE A 50 1.17 9.54 -33.38
CA PHE A 50 2.35 10.43 -33.41
C PHE A 50 3.67 9.68 -33.59
N GLN A 51 3.78 8.43 -33.14
CA GLN A 51 5.00 7.62 -33.30
C GLN A 51 4.90 6.61 -34.45
N HIS A 52 3.72 6.46 -35.05
CA HIS A 52 3.47 5.55 -36.19
C HIS A 52 3.89 4.09 -35.93
N VAL A 53 3.84 3.65 -34.68
CA VAL A 53 4.15 2.27 -34.30
C VAL A 53 3.04 1.34 -34.80
N SER A 54 3.40 0.13 -35.24
CA SER A 54 2.42 -0.87 -35.67
C SER A 54 1.55 -1.35 -34.49
N LEU A 55 0.31 -1.75 -34.78
CA LEU A 55 -0.60 -2.25 -33.74
C LEU A 55 -0.04 -3.49 -33.03
N SER A 56 0.63 -4.38 -33.77
CA SER A 56 1.28 -5.58 -33.21
C SER A 56 2.35 -5.19 -32.20
N ASN A 57 3.25 -4.28 -32.57
CA ASN A 57 4.36 -3.88 -31.71
C ASN A 57 3.89 -3.11 -30.48
N LEU A 58 2.76 -2.41 -30.59
CA LEU A 58 2.13 -1.75 -29.44
C LEU A 58 1.63 -2.75 -28.39
N PHE A 59 0.98 -3.84 -28.83
CA PHE A 59 0.55 -4.91 -27.92
C PHE A 59 1.76 -5.66 -27.34
N THR A 60 2.77 -5.98 -28.16
CA THR A 60 4.02 -6.57 -27.68
C THR A 60 4.69 -5.69 -26.64
N ALA A 61 4.81 -4.38 -26.89
CA ALA A 61 5.40 -3.44 -25.94
C ALA A 61 4.62 -3.34 -24.62
N THR A 62 3.29 -3.52 -24.66
CA THR A 62 2.44 -3.52 -23.47
C THR A 62 2.61 -4.80 -22.64
N VAL A 63 2.71 -5.95 -23.30
CA VAL A 63 2.76 -7.27 -22.64
C VAL A 63 4.17 -7.63 -22.22
N GLU A 64 5.13 -7.59 -23.14
CA GLU A 64 6.52 -8.01 -22.93
C GLU A 64 7.38 -6.86 -22.42
N GLY A 65 7.04 -5.63 -22.81
CA GLY A 65 7.78 -4.42 -22.50
C GLY A 65 8.32 -3.79 -23.78
N PHE A 66 8.59 -2.48 -23.71
CA PHE A 66 9.22 -1.79 -24.83
C PHE A 66 10.61 -2.38 -25.10
N ASN A 67 10.90 -2.65 -26.37
CA ASN A 67 12.23 -2.99 -26.84
C ASN A 67 12.63 -1.98 -27.94
N VAL A 68 13.84 -1.43 -27.83
CA VAL A 68 14.47 -0.59 -28.85
C VAL A 68 14.46 -1.18 -30.26
N ASP A 69 14.36 -2.50 -30.42
CA ASP A 69 14.22 -3.15 -31.73
C ASP A 69 12.93 -2.73 -32.46
N ILE A 70 11.86 -2.37 -31.73
CA ILE A 70 10.62 -1.83 -32.28
C ILE A 70 10.88 -0.50 -33.02
N LEU A 71 11.84 0.30 -32.54
CA LEU A 71 12.21 1.57 -33.19
C LEU A 71 12.95 1.34 -34.51
N LYS A 72 13.72 0.25 -34.63
CA LYS A 72 14.42 -0.10 -35.88
C LYS A 72 13.42 -0.46 -36.98
N GLU A 73 12.32 -1.12 -36.63
CA GLU A 73 11.23 -1.41 -37.57
C GLU A 73 10.42 -0.17 -37.95
N THR A 74 10.27 0.78 -37.02
CA THR A 74 9.47 1.99 -37.20
C THR A 74 10.24 3.09 -37.94
N ILE A 75 11.57 3.13 -37.77
CA ILE A 75 12.47 4.11 -38.39
C ILE A 75 13.56 3.34 -39.17
N PRO A 76 13.32 2.99 -40.44
CA PRO A 76 14.25 2.20 -41.25
C PRO A 76 15.62 2.87 -41.50
N SER A 77 15.71 4.19 -41.33
CA SER A 77 16.92 4.99 -41.50
C SER A 77 17.70 5.23 -40.20
N LEU A 78 17.33 4.54 -39.11
CA LEU A 78 17.96 4.73 -37.81
C LEU A 78 19.35 4.08 -37.78
N ASP A 79 20.39 4.87 -37.48
CA ASP A 79 21.73 4.34 -37.26
C ASP A 79 21.77 3.62 -35.88
N PRO A 80 22.08 2.31 -35.85
CA PRO A 80 22.13 1.54 -34.61
C PRO A 80 23.11 2.09 -33.57
N SER A 81 24.14 2.84 -34.00
CA SER A 81 25.15 3.43 -33.11
C SER A 81 24.61 4.56 -32.22
N ILE A 82 23.42 5.10 -32.54
CA ILE A 82 22.74 6.15 -31.77
C ILE A 82 22.14 5.57 -30.48
N ILE A 83 21.82 4.27 -30.45
CA ILE A 83 21.25 3.59 -29.27
C ILE A 83 22.41 3.10 -28.38
N THR A 84 22.83 3.96 -27.45
CA THR A 84 23.79 3.57 -26.38
C THR A 84 23.11 2.65 -25.35
N ASP A 85 23.88 1.84 -24.63
CA ASP A 85 23.38 0.96 -23.55
C ASP A 85 22.56 1.73 -22.48
N ASP A 86 22.97 2.96 -22.16
CA ASP A 86 22.23 3.85 -21.25
C ASP A 86 20.85 4.21 -21.81
N VAL A 87 20.72 4.42 -23.13
CA VAL A 87 19.44 4.71 -23.77
C VAL A 87 18.56 3.46 -23.81
N ALA A 88 19.15 2.31 -24.14
CA ALA A 88 18.44 1.04 -24.17
C ALA A 88 17.89 0.67 -22.79
N SER A 89 18.68 0.84 -21.73
CA SER A 89 18.23 0.58 -20.36
C SER A 89 17.14 1.55 -19.86
N LEU A 90 17.15 2.80 -20.33
CA LEU A 90 16.10 3.78 -20.00
C LEU A 90 14.77 3.44 -20.68
N LEU A 91 14.80 3.01 -21.93
CA LEU A 91 13.60 2.73 -22.72
C LEU A 91 13.02 1.33 -22.44
N ASN A 92 13.88 0.33 -22.22
CA ASN A 92 13.46 -1.05 -21.98
C ASN A 92 13.07 -1.25 -20.51
N ARG A 93 11.85 -0.83 -20.14
CA ARG A 93 11.35 -0.80 -18.76
C ARG A 93 10.50 -2.00 -18.33
N GLY A 94 10.42 -3.06 -19.14
CA GLY A 94 9.63 -4.26 -18.85
C GLY A 94 8.11 -4.04 -18.99
N GLY A 95 7.38 -5.09 -19.41
CA GLY A 95 5.92 -5.07 -19.59
C GLY A 95 5.18 -5.85 -18.50
N LEU A 96 3.92 -6.19 -18.76
CA LEU A 96 3.10 -7.04 -17.86
C LEU A 96 3.81 -8.33 -17.43
N TYR A 97 4.55 -8.99 -18.33
CA TYR A 97 5.28 -10.22 -18.03
C TYR A 97 6.42 -10.03 -17.04
N SER A 98 7.05 -8.84 -16.99
CA SER A 98 8.09 -8.55 -16.01
C SER A 98 7.57 -8.59 -14.57
N MET A 99 6.25 -8.45 -14.38
CA MET A 99 5.58 -8.50 -13.08
C MET A 99 4.77 -9.79 -12.84
N TYR A 100 4.76 -10.75 -13.77
CA TYR A 100 3.92 -11.95 -13.66
C TYR A 100 4.14 -12.72 -12.35
N ASN A 101 5.41 -13.00 -12.01
CA ASN A 101 5.76 -13.73 -10.79
C ASN A 101 5.28 -13.00 -9.53
N SER A 102 5.48 -11.67 -9.49
CA SER A 102 5.02 -10.79 -8.42
C SER A 102 3.50 -10.83 -8.27
N THR A 103 2.77 -10.69 -9.38
CA THR A 103 1.30 -10.70 -9.38
C THR A 103 0.74 -12.07 -8.99
N ALA A 104 1.30 -13.17 -9.50
CA ALA A 104 0.88 -14.52 -9.15
C ALA A 104 1.06 -14.80 -7.64
N PHE A 105 2.19 -14.39 -7.08
CA PHE A 105 2.46 -14.52 -5.65
C PHE A 105 1.43 -13.77 -4.79
N ILE A 106 1.06 -12.54 -5.19
CA ILE A 106 0.03 -11.75 -4.54
C ILE A 106 -1.33 -12.48 -4.56
N PHE A 107 -1.72 -13.09 -5.69
CA PHE A 107 -2.96 -13.85 -5.76
C PHE A 107 -2.97 -15.04 -4.79
N TYR A 108 -1.88 -15.81 -4.73
CA TYR A 108 -1.77 -16.93 -3.79
C TYR A 108 -1.84 -16.48 -2.33
N ALA A 109 -1.15 -15.38 -2.00
CA ALA A 109 -1.17 -14.78 -0.68
C ALA A 109 -2.58 -14.32 -0.28
N PHE A 110 -3.32 -13.68 -1.20
CA PHE A 110 -4.70 -13.26 -0.93
C PHE A 110 -5.65 -14.43 -0.71
N PHE A 111 -5.54 -15.52 -1.48
CA PHE A 111 -6.37 -16.70 -1.24
C PHE A 111 -6.13 -17.32 0.14
N PHE A 112 -4.86 -17.42 0.55
CA PHE A 112 -4.49 -17.92 1.87
C PHE A 112 -5.03 -17.01 2.99
N ALA A 113 -4.81 -15.71 2.85
CA ALA A 113 -5.30 -14.68 3.75
C ALA A 113 -6.83 -14.70 3.92
N SER A 114 -7.57 -14.75 2.82
CA SER A 114 -9.03 -14.79 2.83
C SER A 114 -9.56 -16.08 3.48
N ALA A 115 -8.91 -17.23 3.27
CA ALA A 115 -9.27 -18.46 3.94
C ALA A 115 -9.09 -18.36 5.47
N LEU A 116 -8.00 -17.75 5.93
CA LEU A 116 -7.76 -17.48 7.36
C LEU A 116 -8.80 -16.54 7.95
N GLU A 117 -9.19 -15.49 7.22
CA GLU A 117 -10.23 -14.54 7.64
C GLU A 117 -11.59 -15.23 7.79
N VAL A 118 -12.04 -15.95 6.75
CA VAL A 118 -13.35 -16.62 6.75
C VAL A 118 -13.43 -17.72 7.81
N SER A 119 -12.32 -18.40 8.11
CA SER A 119 -12.29 -19.41 9.18
C SER A 119 -12.52 -18.83 10.59
N GLY A 120 -12.36 -17.52 10.78
CA GLY A 120 -12.44 -16.88 12.10
C GLY A 120 -11.28 -17.25 13.05
N SER A 121 -10.31 -18.05 12.59
CA SER A 121 -9.19 -18.54 13.41
C SER A 121 -8.40 -17.38 14.02
N LEU A 122 -8.16 -16.32 13.24
CA LEU A 122 -7.43 -15.16 13.71
C LEU A 122 -8.18 -14.44 14.83
N LYS A 123 -9.50 -14.20 14.66
CA LYS A 123 -10.32 -13.58 15.71
C LYS A 123 -10.32 -14.40 17.01
N ALA A 124 -10.38 -15.73 16.91
CA ALA A 124 -10.37 -16.63 18.07
C ALA A 124 -9.05 -16.56 18.86
N VAL A 125 -7.90 -16.58 18.19
CA VAL A 125 -6.57 -16.45 18.83
C VAL A 125 -6.45 -15.10 19.53
N LEU A 126 -6.84 -14.02 18.86
CA LEU A 126 -6.71 -12.66 19.40
C LEU A 126 -7.60 -12.42 20.62
N GLN A 127 -8.85 -12.91 20.61
CA GLN A 127 -9.73 -12.85 21.77
C GLN A 127 -9.17 -13.58 23.00
N HIS A 128 -8.38 -14.64 22.81
CA HIS A 128 -7.74 -15.36 23.91
C HIS A 128 -6.63 -14.52 24.55
N ILE A 129 -5.77 -13.89 23.73
CA ILE A 129 -4.65 -13.05 24.18
C ILE A 129 -5.15 -11.84 24.99
N ILE A 130 -6.30 -11.28 24.60
CA ILE A 130 -6.86 -10.08 25.21
C ILE A 130 -7.23 -10.23 26.68
N LYS A 131 -7.60 -11.44 27.13
CA LYS A 131 -7.99 -11.70 28.52
C LYS A 131 -6.89 -11.37 29.53
N TYR A 132 -5.64 -11.31 29.09
CA TYR A 132 -4.48 -11.05 29.92
C TYR A 132 -4.05 -9.57 29.93
N LEU A 133 -4.69 -8.70 29.15
CA LEU A 133 -4.29 -7.30 29.00
C LEU A 133 -4.88 -6.41 30.09
N ARG A 134 -4.04 -5.96 31.03
CA ARG A 134 -4.48 -5.18 32.22
C ARG A 134 -4.06 -3.71 32.19
N SER A 135 -2.93 -3.38 31.57
CA SER A 135 -2.35 -2.02 31.56
C SER A 135 -2.51 -1.29 30.21
N THR A 136 -2.46 0.05 30.21
CA THR A 136 -2.48 0.86 28.97
C THR A 136 -1.33 0.50 28.03
N GLY A 137 -0.12 0.34 28.56
CA GLY A 137 1.05 -0.09 27.79
C GLY A 137 0.85 -1.47 27.14
N SER A 138 0.35 -2.43 27.93
CA SER A 138 0.05 -3.78 27.43
C SER A 138 -1.02 -3.78 26.33
N ILE A 139 -2.03 -2.90 26.43
CA ILE A 139 -3.10 -2.82 25.42
C ILE A 139 -2.56 -2.28 24.10
N VAL A 140 -1.83 -1.16 24.12
CA VAL A 140 -1.24 -0.59 22.91
C VAL A 140 -0.23 -1.55 22.29
N PHE A 141 0.66 -2.12 23.11
CA PHE A 141 1.63 -3.10 22.62
C PHE A 141 0.94 -4.33 22.01
N ALA A 142 -0.12 -4.84 22.65
CA ALA A 142 -0.89 -5.93 22.08
C ALA A 142 -1.59 -5.52 20.79
N THR A 143 -2.14 -4.31 20.68
CA THR A 143 -2.69 -3.81 19.41
C THR A 143 -1.62 -3.76 18.32
N LEU A 144 -0.41 -3.31 18.65
CA LEU A 144 0.70 -3.25 17.69
C LEU A 144 1.10 -4.65 17.21
N VAL A 145 1.40 -5.57 18.14
CA VAL A 145 1.80 -6.95 17.82
C VAL A 145 0.69 -7.67 17.06
N THR A 146 -0.56 -7.51 17.48
CA THR A 146 -1.72 -8.13 16.84
C THR A 146 -1.98 -7.54 15.46
N GLY A 147 -1.85 -6.22 15.29
CA GLY A 147 -1.95 -5.55 13.98
C GLY A 147 -0.90 -6.07 13.01
N PHE A 148 0.35 -6.11 13.46
CA PHE A 148 1.47 -6.65 12.68
C PHE A 148 1.27 -8.13 12.31
N ALA A 149 0.93 -8.98 13.27
CA ALA A 149 0.67 -10.40 13.01
C ALA A 149 -0.51 -10.60 12.06
N THR A 150 -1.56 -9.79 12.20
CA THR A 150 -2.75 -9.86 11.34
C THR A 150 -2.43 -9.45 9.92
N ILE A 151 -1.70 -8.35 9.70
CA ILE A 151 -1.33 -7.94 8.34
C ILE A 151 -0.37 -8.94 7.70
N CYS A 152 0.54 -9.54 8.48
CA CYS A 152 1.39 -10.63 8.00
C CYS A 152 0.56 -11.84 7.53
N CYS A 153 -0.53 -12.18 8.21
CA CYS A 153 -1.37 -13.31 7.83
C CYS A 153 -2.37 -12.98 6.70
N THR A 154 -2.94 -11.77 6.71
CA THR A 154 -4.06 -11.40 5.83
C THR A 154 -3.63 -10.63 4.58
N SER A 155 -2.42 -10.06 4.56
CA SER A 155 -1.89 -9.30 3.42
C SER A 155 -2.81 -8.18 2.89
N ASN A 156 -3.81 -7.77 3.68
CA ASN A 156 -4.84 -6.83 3.31
C ASN A 156 -5.07 -5.86 4.47
N ALA A 157 -4.64 -4.61 4.26
CA ALA A 157 -4.74 -3.56 5.27
C ALA A 157 -6.18 -3.26 5.67
N LEU A 158 -7.14 -3.24 4.72
CA LEU A 158 -8.53 -2.93 5.01
C LEU A 158 -9.17 -3.96 5.94
N VAL A 159 -9.01 -5.25 5.62
CA VAL A 159 -9.47 -6.37 6.44
C VAL A 159 -8.83 -6.31 7.83
N THR A 160 -7.51 -6.13 7.85
CA THR A 160 -6.76 -6.02 9.11
C THR A 160 -7.33 -4.89 9.97
N PHE A 161 -7.56 -3.71 9.40
CA PHE A 161 -8.09 -2.59 10.15
C PHE A 161 -9.46 -2.84 10.74
N PHE A 162 -10.38 -3.45 9.98
CA PHE A 162 -11.69 -3.80 10.50
C PHE A 162 -11.60 -4.80 11.65
N LEU A 163 -10.77 -5.83 11.51
CA LEU A 163 -10.57 -6.85 12.54
C LEU A 163 -9.99 -6.24 13.83
N ILE A 164 -8.92 -5.44 13.72
CA ILE A 164 -8.29 -4.81 14.89
C ILE A 164 -9.25 -3.84 15.57
N LYS A 165 -10.00 -3.05 14.79
CA LYS A 165 -10.99 -2.12 15.33
C LYS A 165 -12.11 -2.84 16.06
N ASP A 166 -12.64 -3.93 15.50
CA ASP A 166 -13.71 -4.75 16.10
C ASP A 166 -13.26 -5.35 17.43
N ILE A 167 -12.02 -5.82 17.48
CA ILE A 167 -11.46 -6.50 18.65
C ILE A 167 -11.05 -5.51 19.76
N TYR A 168 -10.35 -4.43 19.42
CA TYR A 168 -9.75 -3.51 20.41
C TYR A 168 -10.59 -2.26 20.69
N GLY A 169 -11.58 -1.94 19.85
CA GLY A 169 -12.38 -0.73 19.97
C GLY A 169 -13.02 -0.56 21.35
N ASP A 170 -13.67 -1.61 21.84
CA ASP A 170 -14.34 -1.56 23.14
C ASP A 170 -13.37 -1.64 24.32
N ILE A 171 -12.22 -2.27 24.14
CA ILE A 171 -11.15 -2.33 25.16
C ILE A 171 -10.56 -0.94 25.41
N TYR A 172 -10.28 -0.19 24.34
CA TYR A 172 -9.77 1.17 24.46
C TYR A 172 -10.79 2.09 25.15
N LYS A 173 -12.08 1.97 24.78
CA LYS A 173 -13.16 2.71 25.44
C LYS A 173 -13.29 2.34 26.91
N ALA A 174 -13.30 1.05 27.25
CA ALA A 174 -13.40 0.56 28.63
C ALA A 174 -12.24 1.03 29.52
N LYS A 175 -11.07 1.32 28.92
CA LYS A 175 -9.89 1.87 29.61
C LYS A 175 -9.80 3.39 29.58
N GLY A 176 -10.82 4.08 29.07
CA GLY A 176 -10.85 5.53 28.99
C GLY A 176 -9.81 6.11 28.03
N LEU A 177 -9.42 5.37 26.98
CA LEU A 177 -8.50 5.83 25.94
C LEU A 177 -9.27 6.41 24.76
N HIS A 178 -8.81 7.55 24.24
CA HIS A 178 -9.40 8.16 23.06
C HIS A 178 -9.18 7.29 21.81
N PRO A 179 -10.16 7.15 20.89
CA PRO A 179 -10.04 6.33 19.68
C PRO A 179 -8.85 6.68 18.77
N VAL A 180 -8.34 7.91 18.87
CA VAL A 180 -7.11 8.35 18.16
C VAL A 180 -5.90 7.47 18.52
N ASN A 181 -5.80 6.99 19.77
CA ASN A 181 -4.69 6.10 20.15
C ASN A 181 -4.79 4.75 19.42
N LEU A 182 -6.01 4.22 19.27
CA LEU A 182 -6.26 3.00 18.51
C LEU A 182 -5.93 3.21 17.03
N SER A 183 -6.42 4.29 16.44
CA SER A 183 -6.14 4.65 15.05
C SER A 183 -4.63 4.78 14.78
N ARG A 184 -3.89 5.46 15.67
CA ARG A 184 -2.44 5.60 15.57
C ARG A 184 -1.74 4.24 15.67
N SER A 185 -2.12 3.42 16.66
CA SER A 185 -1.54 2.09 16.83
C SER A 185 -1.82 1.19 15.63
N MET A 186 -2.99 1.32 15.00
CA MET A 186 -3.34 0.61 13.78
C MET A 186 -2.46 1.05 12.61
N GLU A 187 -2.30 2.36 12.37
CA GLU A 187 -1.40 2.86 11.31
C GLU A 187 0.03 2.36 11.51
N ASP A 188 0.58 2.51 12.72
CA ASP A 188 1.96 2.14 13.04
C ASP A 188 2.23 0.62 12.96
N SER A 189 1.20 -0.22 13.08
CA SER A 189 1.34 -1.68 13.03
C SER A 189 0.89 -2.34 11.75
N VAL A 190 0.13 -1.65 10.90
CA VAL A 190 -0.45 -2.19 9.67
C VAL A 190 0.14 -1.47 8.47
N THR A 191 -0.21 -0.20 8.23
CA THR A 191 0.22 0.56 7.04
C THR A 191 1.73 0.63 6.93
N ILE A 192 2.39 1.00 8.04
CA ILE A 192 3.82 1.26 8.01
C ILE A 192 4.61 -0.07 7.94
N THR A 193 4.08 -1.16 8.46
CA THR A 193 4.79 -2.46 8.50
C THR A 193 4.45 -3.39 7.32
N GLU A 194 3.34 -3.15 6.62
CA GLU A 194 2.85 -4.00 5.52
C GLU A 194 3.93 -4.24 4.47
N VAL A 195 4.69 -3.19 4.13
CA VAL A 195 5.79 -3.23 3.16
C VAL A 195 6.89 -4.23 3.49
N LEU A 196 7.03 -4.62 4.76
CA LEU A 196 8.13 -5.49 5.20
C LEU A 196 7.93 -6.95 4.80
N MET A 197 6.70 -7.34 4.46
CA MET A 197 6.35 -8.73 4.19
C MET A 197 6.40 -9.03 2.69
N PRO A 198 7.08 -10.11 2.27
CA PRO A 198 7.29 -10.37 0.85
C PRO A 198 6.04 -10.74 0.09
N TRP A 199 4.94 -11.06 0.78
CA TRP A 199 3.65 -11.47 0.20
C TRP A 199 2.58 -10.38 0.26
N THR A 200 2.90 -9.19 0.73
CA THR A 200 2.00 -8.04 0.62
C THR A 200 2.21 -7.35 -0.72
N VAL A 201 1.17 -6.70 -1.24
CA VAL A 201 1.25 -5.97 -2.51
C VAL A 201 2.35 -4.92 -2.46
N SER A 202 2.43 -4.18 -1.35
CA SER A 202 3.44 -3.15 -1.11
C SER A 202 4.86 -3.70 -1.02
N GLY A 203 5.06 -4.83 -0.32
CA GLY A 203 6.37 -5.46 -0.18
C GLY A 203 6.87 -6.06 -1.49
N VAL A 204 6.02 -6.76 -2.23
CA VAL A 204 6.34 -7.26 -3.57
C VAL A 204 6.72 -6.12 -4.51
N PHE A 205 5.93 -5.04 -4.52
CA PHE A 205 6.20 -3.88 -5.37
C PHE A 205 7.57 -3.26 -5.07
N ILE A 206 7.90 -3.07 -3.80
CA ILE A 206 9.17 -2.46 -3.39
C ILE A 206 10.37 -3.37 -3.67
N ALA A 207 10.25 -4.68 -3.40
CA ALA A 207 11.30 -5.64 -3.72
C ALA A 207 11.59 -5.71 -5.22
N THR A 208 10.53 -5.76 -6.06
CA THR A 208 10.68 -5.76 -7.53
C THR A 208 11.26 -4.45 -8.04
N THR A 209 10.85 -3.31 -7.47
CA THR A 209 11.32 -1.98 -7.91
C THR A 209 12.79 -1.73 -7.55
N LEU A 210 13.19 -2.12 -6.34
CA LEU A 210 14.56 -1.93 -5.85
C LEU A 210 15.51 -3.05 -6.31
N GLY A 211 14.98 -4.18 -6.79
CA GLY A 211 15.78 -5.34 -7.17
C GLY A 211 16.44 -6.05 -5.98
N VAL A 212 15.93 -5.86 -4.77
CA VAL A 212 16.44 -6.47 -3.53
C VAL A 212 15.33 -7.22 -2.80
N ASP A 213 15.68 -8.31 -2.12
CA ASP A 213 14.72 -9.08 -1.33
C ASP A 213 14.21 -8.28 -0.11
N ASN A 214 12.98 -8.58 0.32
CA ASN A 214 12.30 -7.89 1.42
C ASN A 214 13.09 -7.95 2.73
N PHE A 215 13.64 -9.11 3.08
CA PHE A 215 14.40 -9.26 4.32
C PHE A 215 15.79 -8.60 4.25
N THR A 216 16.28 -8.33 3.04
CA THR A 216 17.55 -7.62 2.84
C THR A 216 17.39 -6.12 3.06
N PHE A 217 16.27 -5.51 2.64
CA PHE A 217 16.03 -4.09 2.91
C PHE A 217 15.41 -3.82 4.29
N LEU A 218 14.88 -4.85 4.96
CA LEU A 218 14.26 -4.75 6.29
C LEU A 218 15.08 -3.92 7.31
N PRO A 219 16.41 -4.08 7.46
CA PRO A 219 17.20 -3.28 8.41
C PRO A 219 17.25 -1.78 8.05
N TRP A 220 17.10 -1.45 6.76
CA TRP A 220 17.12 -0.09 6.24
C TRP A 220 15.75 0.60 6.32
N ALA A 221 14.69 -0.17 6.60
CA ALA A 221 13.34 0.32 6.77
C ALA A 221 13.14 1.00 8.15
N ILE A 222 14.03 1.92 8.52
CA ILE A 222 14.09 2.57 9.84
C ILE A 222 12.79 3.28 10.19
N PHE A 223 12.16 3.95 9.22
CA PHE A 223 10.86 4.58 9.44
C PHE A 223 9.79 3.54 9.80
N ASN A 224 9.81 2.39 9.12
CA ASN A 224 8.82 1.34 9.30
C ASN A 224 8.96 0.62 10.63
N LEU A 225 10.20 0.27 10.99
CA LEU A 225 10.51 -0.33 12.29
C LEU A 225 10.34 0.70 13.42
N GLY A 226 10.69 1.96 13.15
CA GLY A 226 10.62 3.07 14.09
C GLY A 226 9.18 3.36 14.53
N GLY A 227 8.21 3.42 13.61
CA GLY A 227 6.81 3.66 13.95
C GLY A 227 6.28 2.68 15.01
N PHE A 228 6.52 1.38 14.79
CA PHE A 228 6.18 0.33 15.75
C PHE A 228 6.87 0.53 17.11
N VAL A 229 8.19 0.78 17.10
CA VAL A 229 9.00 0.95 18.32
C VAL A 229 8.59 2.20 19.10
N PHE A 230 8.41 3.35 18.44
CA PHE A 230 8.03 4.60 19.09
C PHE A 230 6.64 4.52 19.71
N SER A 231 5.68 3.87 19.05
CA SER A 231 4.34 3.71 19.61
C SER A 231 4.32 2.76 20.81
N ALA A 232 5.13 1.69 20.79
CA ALA A 232 5.34 0.86 21.98
C ALA A 232 5.99 1.67 23.12
N LEU A 233 7.05 2.42 22.82
CA LEU A 233 7.76 3.26 23.78
C LEU A 233 6.83 4.28 24.45
N TYR A 234 6.05 5.05 23.68
CA TYR A 234 5.11 6.03 24.23
C TYR A 234 4.06 5.39 25.14
N ALA A 235 3.59 4.18 24.80
CA ALA A 235 2.61 3.48 25.60
C ALA A 235 3.17 2.99 26.95
N PHE A 236 4.41 2.49 26.97
CA PHE A 236 5.08 2.05 28.20
C PHE A 236 5.58 3.22 29.05
N LEU A 237 6.01 4.32 28.45
CA LEU A 237 6.45 5.52 29.17
C LEU A 237 5.28 6.37 29.69
N SER A 238 4.06 6.19 29.18
CA SER A 238 2.87 6.95 29.59
C SER A 238 2.67 7.08 31.11
N PRO A 239 2.91 6.06 31.96
CA PRO A 239 2.80 6.21 33.42
C PRO A 239 3.87 7.14 34.00
N LEU A 240 5.06 7.18 33.41
CA LEU A 240 6.20 7.98 33.85
C LEU A 240 6.11 9.43 33.35
N THR A 241 5.68 9.64 32.11
CA THR A 241 5.59 10.96 31.45
C THR A 241 4.25 11.67 31.67
N ARG A 242 3.48 11.28 32.71
CA ARG A 242 2.15 11.85 33.02
C ARG A 242 1.16 11.83 31.82
N GLY A 243 1.25 10.82 30.95
CA GLY A 243 0.35 10.65 29.81
C GLY A 243 0.77 11.35 28.52
N PHE A 244 2.02 11.78 28.39
CA PHE A 244 2.53 12.30 27.12
C PHE A 244 2.37 11.27 25.99
N GLY A 245 1.66 11.66 24.91
CA GLY A 245 1.45 10.83 23.72
C GLY A 245 0.23 9.88 23.77
N ILE A 246 -0.44 9.72 24.93
CA ILE A 246 -1.65 8.89 25.06
C ILE A 246 -2.84 9.78 25.45
N ARG A 247 -3.79 9.96 24.53
CA ARG A 247 -4.97 10.80 24.77
C ARG A 247 -6.03 10.02 25.55
N LYS A 248 -6.48 10.54 26.68
CA LYS A 248 -7.61 9.95 27.43
C LYS A 248 -8.93 10.45 26.87
N LEU A 249 -9.98 9.65 27.02
CA LEU A 249 -11.36 10.08 26.80
C LEU A 249 -11.68 11.18 27.82
N GLU A 250 -12.18 12.32 27.34
CA GLU A 250 -12.77 13.31 28.23
C GLU A 250 -14.00 12.69 28.90
N LYS A 251 -14.09 12.83 30.21
CA LYS A 251 -15.31 12.49 30.94
C LYS A 251 -16.36 13.48 30.44
N ARG A 252 -17.40 13.03 29.74
CA ARG A 252 -18.56 13.87 29.44
C ARG A 252 -19.14 14.33 30.77
N GLU A 253 -18.81 15.55 31.20
CA GLU A 253 -19.61 16.26 32.18
C GLU A 253 -20.94 16.61 31.52
N GLY A 254 -22.02 15.96 31.97
CA GLY A 254 -23.38 16.26 31.51
C GLY A 254 -24.10 15.17 30.74
N SER A 255 -24.33 14.00 31.36
CA SER A 255 -25.58 13.25 31.11
C SER A 255 -26.40 13.18 32.40
N ASN A 256 -26.65 14.35 33.00
CA ASN A 256 -27.85 14.56 33.80
C ASN A 256 -28.92 15.13 32.86
N SER A 257 -29.63 14.23 32.21
CA SER A 257 -31.02 14.47 31.84
C SER A 257 -31.73 13.14 32.07
N THR A 258 -32.42 13.10 33.21
CA THR A 258 -33.61 12.29 33.43
C THR A 258 -34.31 12.00 32.11
N ASP A 259 -34.38 10.73 31.73
CA ASP A 259 -35.42 10.22 30.85
C ASP A 259 -36.54 9.67 31.74
N PRO A 260 -37.62 10.42 31.99
CA PRO A 260 -38.80 9.88 32.66
C PRO A 260 -39.61 9.13 31.60
N GLY A 261 -39.18 7.92 31.24
CA GLY A 261 -39.77 7.24 30.07
C GLY A 261 -39.61 5.74 29.95
N GLN A 262 -39.03 5.03 30.92
CA GLN A 262 -39.01 3.56 30.93
C GLN A 262 -39.70 3.00 32.16
N THR A 263 -40.99 2.67 32.02
CA THR A 263 -41.62 1.66 32.88
C THR A 263 -41.12 0.28 32.46
N PRO A 264 -40.73 -0.60 33.41
CA PRO A 264 -40.32 -1.96 33.10
C PRO A 264 -41.55 -2.84 32.86
N SER A 265 -41.62 -3.49 31.71
CA SER A 265 -42.51 -4.64 31.49
C SER A 265 -41.68 -5.91 31.38
N VAL A 266 -41.80 -6.72 32.43
CA VAL A 266 -41.67 -8.19 32.57
C VAL A 266 -40.97 -8.94 31.45
#